data_AF-A0A6J4I4J0-F1
#
_entry.id   AF-A0A6J4I4J0-F1
#
_cell.length_a   1.000
_cell.length_b   1.000
_cell.length_c   1.000
_cell.angle_alpha   90.00
_cell.angle_beta   90.00
_cell.angle_gamma   90.00
#
_symmetry.space_group_name_H-M   'P 1'
#
loop_
_entity.id
_entity.type
_entity.pdbx_description
1 polymer ?
#
loop_
_entity_poly.entity_id
_entity_poly.type
_entity_poly.pdbx_seq_one_letter_code
_entity_poly.pdbx_strand_id
1 'polypeptide(L)'
;MLLRLYRRAVPVPDDVVAERRALLRHIEGMVWLIVVGVVILTTAGNVLLHLAKGFPTAHSLAAHAMWSVLIAGAPSIPATIIILRHAFRLSAQFGRQQVELLEVQRRAMRLDGAMSVARTAAHRVNNALAPVVGYAELLSISPTARDDPRLADFAARIIEGAEQATAEVRRLQQIVRLEEEPNSPVPVLNMDASTAPE
;
A
#
# COMPACT_ATOMS: atom_id res chain seq x y z
N MET A 1 -30.57 24.33 -12.50
CA MET A 1 -29.24 24.98 -12.57
C MET A 1 -28.31 24.51 -11.45
N LEU A 2 -28.72 24.59 -10.18
CA LEU A 2 -27.93 24.15 -9.01
C LEU A 2 -27.41 22.70 -9.09
N LEU A 3 -28.25 21.74 -9.52
CA LEU A 3 -27.83 20.33 -9.68
C LEU A 3 -26.70 20.16 -10.73
N ARG A 4 -26.67 20.99 -11.78
CA ARG A 4 -25.59 20.95 -12.79
C ARG A 4 -24.28 21.51 -12.22
N LEU A 5 -24.36 22.61 -11.47
CA LEU A 5 -23.21 23.18 -10.75
C LEU A 5 -22.65 22.19 -9.71
N TYR A 6 -23.53 21.54 -8.93
CA TYR A 6 -23.18 20.48 -7.99
C TYR A 6 -22.45 19.33 -8.68
N ARG A 7 -23.02 18.79 -9.78
CA ARG A 7 -22.41 17.68 -10.53
C ARG A 7 -21.06 18.04 -11.14
N ARG A 8 -20.84 19.31 -11.49
CA ARG A 8 -19.55 19.79 -11.98
C ARG A 8 -18.51 19.91 -10.86
N ALA A 9 -18.93 20.32 -9.66
CA ALA A 9 -18.06 20.43 -8.50
C ALA A 9 -17.74 19.06 -7.85
N VAL A 10 -18.63 18.07 -8.00
CA VAL A 10 -18.51 16.75 -7.37
C VAL A 10 -18.65 15.65 -8.42
N PRO A 11 -17.60 15.38 -9.21
CA PRO A 11 -17.63 14.29 -10.19
C PRO A 11 -17.72 12.94 -9.48
N VAL A 12 -18.49 12.03 -10.09
CA VAL A 12 -18.59 10.63 -9.64
C VAL A 12 -17.29 9.92 -10.03
N PRO A 13 -16.61 9.23 -9.10
CA PRO A 13 -15.38 8.50 -9.39
C PRO A 13 -15.52 7.50 -10.55
N ASP A 14 -14.48 7.41 -11.39
CA ASP A 14 -14.49 6.58 -12.60
C ASP A 14 -14.39 5.08 -12.32
N ASP A 15 -13.97 4.69 -11.11
CA ASP A 15 -13.92 3.30 -10.63
C ASP A 15 -15.30 2.72 -10.28
N VAL A 16 -16.36 3.53 -10.30
CA VAL A 16 -17.73 3.06 -10.08
C VAL A 16 -18.31 2.47 -11.35
N VAL A 17 -18.64 1.17 -11.31
CA VAL A 17 -19.36 0.42 -12.36
C VAL A 17 -20.54 1.22 -12.90
N ALA A 18 -20.70 1.27 -14.23
CA ALA A 18 -21.66 2.14 -14.91
C ALA A 18 -23.10 2.02 -14.36
N GLU A 19 -23.51 0.80 -14.00
CA GLU A 19 -24.82 0.48 -13.40
C GLU A 19 -24.99 1.15 -12.02
N ARG A 20 -24.00 1.02 -11.12
CA ARG A 20 -23.98 1.74 -9.84
C ARG A 20 -23.96 3.25 -10.02
N ARG A 21 -23.29 3.74 -11.07
CA ARG A 21 -23.22 5.17 -11.40
C ARG A 21 -24.59 5.73 -11.79
N ALA A 22 -25.43 4.94 -12.46
CA ALA A 22 -26.81 5.32 -12.78
C ALA A 22 -27.68 5.37 -11.51
N LEU A 23 -27.59 4.33 -10.67
CA LEU A 23 -28.32 4.26 -9.40
C LEU A 23 -27.97 5.42 -8.46
N LEU A 24 -26.68 5.74 -8.30
CA LEU A 24 -26.24 6.87 -7.49
C LEU A 24 -26.76 8.21 -8.00
N ARG A 25 -26.75 8.42 -9.33
CA ARG A 25 -27.30 9.63 -9.95
C ARG A 25 -28.82 9.75 -9.77
N HIS A 26 -29.52 8.62 -9.75
CA HIS A 26 -30.96 8.58 -9.50
C HIS A 26 -31.27 8.94 -8.04
N ILE A 27 -30.59 8.31 -7.08
CA ILE A 27 -30.74 8.60 -5.64
C ILE A 27 -30.40 10.07 -5.35
N GLU A 28 -29.29 10.57 -5.91
CA GLU A 28 -28.90 11.97 -5.78
C GLU A 28 -29.97 12.93 -6.33
N GLY A 29 -30.56 12.59 -7.48
CA GLY A 29 -31.67 13.34 -8.05
C GLY A 29 -32.89 13.36 -7.14
N MET A 30 -33.26 12.21 -6.55
CA MET A 30 -34.36 12.11 -5.59
C MET A 30 -34.10 12.95 -4.33
N VAL A 31 -32.89 12.89 -3.77
CA VAL A 31 -32.52 13.67 -2.58
C VAL A 31 -32.64 15.17 -2.86
N TRP A 32 -32.12 15.64 -3.99
CA TRP A 32 -32.25 17.05 -4.37
C TRP A 32 -33.70 17.47 -4.62
N LEU A 33 -34.52 16.59 -5.20
CA LEU A 33 -35.93 16.86 -5.44
C LEU A 33 -36.69 16.98 -4.12
N ILE A 34 -36.41 16.11 -3.15
CA ILE A 34 -36.98 16.18 -1.80
C ILE A 34 -36.55 17.49 -1.10
N VAL A 35 -35.27 17.83 -1.14
CA VAL A 35 -34.76 19.07 -0.52
C VAL A 35 -35.42 20.31 -1.12
N VAL A 36 -35.47 20.41 -2.45
CA VAL A 36 -36.13 21.54 -3.13
C VAL A 36 -37.63 21.55 -2.83
N GLY A 37 -38.28 20.39 -2.83
CA GLY A 37 -39.71 20.26 -2.51
C GLY A 37 -40.03 20.74 -1.10
N VAL A 38 -39.24 20.34 -0.10
CA VAL A 38 -39.39 20.80 1.30
C VAL A 38 -39.20 22.31 1.39
N VAL A 39 -38.18 22.88 0.74
CA VAL A 39 -37.94 24.33 0.75
C VAL A 39 -39.09 25.09 0.11
N ILE A 40 -39.61 24.64 -1.04
CA ILE A 40 -40.73 25.28 -1.73
C ILE A 40 -42.00 25.19 -0.87
N LEU A 41 -42.33 24.00 -0.37
CA LEU A 41 -43.56 23.77 0.40
C LEU A 41 -43.59 24.62 1.68
N THR A 42 -42.46 24.69 2.38
CA THR A 42 -42.33 25.48 3.60
C THR A 42 -42.39 26.98 3.33
N THR A 43 -41.75 27.45 2.25
CA THR A 43 -41.81 28.87 1.84
C THR A 43 -43.23 29.26 1.41
N ALA A 44 -43.88 28.44 0.57
CA ALA A 44 -45.24 28.67 0.09
C ALA A 44 -46.27 28.68 1.23
N GLY A 45 -46.17 27.72 2.16
CA GLY A 45 -47.02 27.68 3.34
C GLY A 45 -46.88 28.93 4.22
N ASN A 46 -45.65 29.44 4.35
CA ASN A 46 -45.40 30.67 5.11
C ASN A 46 -46.00 31.91 4.44
N VAL A 47 -45.83 32.06 3.11
CA VAL A 47 -46.44 33.15 2.34
C VAL A 47 -47.97 33.12 2.46
N LEU A 48 -48.58 31.93 2.38
CA LEU A 48 -50.03 31.78 2.50
C LEU A 48 -50.53 32.15 3.90
N LEU A 49 -49.83 31.72 4.95
CA LEU A 49 -50.14 32.08 6.33
C LEU A 49 -50.07 33.58 6.59
N HIS A 50 -49.13 34.28 5.93
CA HIS A 50 -49.01 35.73 5.98
C HIS A 50 -50.18 36.46 5.36
N LEU A 51 -50.54 36.06 4.15
CA LEU A 51 -51.64 36.66 3.40
C LEU A 51 -52.97 36.47 4.16
N ALA A 52 -53.14 35.35 4.86
CA ALA A 52 -54.35 35.05 5.60
C ALA A 52 -54.49 35.82 6.93
N LYS A 53 -53.40 36.24 7.58
CA LYS A 53 -53.44 36.75 8.97
C LYS A 53 -53.34 38.26 9.13
N GLY A 54 -53.03 39.03 8.07
CA GLY A 54 -53.04 40.49 8.08
C GLY A 54 -52.13 41.14 9.15
N PHE A 55 -50.87 41.41 8.78
CA PHE A 55 -49.79 42.00 9.60
C PHE A 55 -49.46 41.34 10.97
N PRO A 56 -48.16 41.24 11.33
CA PRO A 56 -47.71 40.37 12.41
C PRO A 56 -47.99 40.91 13.82
N THR A 57 -48.74 40.16 14.64
CA THR A 57 -48.71 40.27 16.12
C THR A 57 -47.40 39.66 16.67
N ALA A 58 -46.95 40.03 17.88
CA ALA A 58 -45.67 39.58 18.45
C ALA A 58 -45.42 38.05 18.44
N HIS A 59 -46.48 37.24 18.52
CA HIS A 59 -46.41 35.77 18.38
C HIS A 59 -45.93 35.29 17.00
N SER A 60 -46.15 36.08 15.96
CA SER A 60 -45.72 35.74 14.59
C SER A 60 -44.23 35.97 14.37
N LEU A 61 -43.58 36.90 15.10
CA LEU A 61 -42.13 37.13 15.00
C LEU A 61 -41.32 35.91 15.45
N ALA A 62 -41.75 35.23 16.52
CA ALA A 62 -41.12 34.00 16.99
C ALA A 62 -41.26 32.86 15.96
N ALA A 63 -42.43 32.73 15.32
CA ALA A 63 -42.65 31.75 14.25
C ALA A 63 -41.76 32.03 13.02
N HIS A 64 -41.54 33.29 12.67
CA HIS A 64 -40.65 33.67 11.57
C HIS A 64 -39.19 33.38 11.86
N ALA A 65 -38.75 33.71 13.07
CA ALA A 65 -37.39 33.42 13.50
C ALA A 65 -37.11 31.91 13.40
N MET A 66 -38.03 31.08 13.89
CA MET A 66 -37.91 29.62 13.81
C MET A 66 -37.88 29.10 12.36
N TRP A 67 -38.73 29.62 11.48
CA TRP A 67 -38.73 29.26 10.06
C TRP A 67 -37.47 29.72 9.31
N SER A 68 -36.95 30.91 9.62
CA SER A 68 -35.71 31.41 9.02
C SER A 68 -34.50 30.55 9.39
N VAL A 69 -34.45 30.01 10.62
CA VAL A 69 -33.42 29.06 11.05
C VAL A 69 -33.53 27.73 10.31
N LEU A 70 -34.74 27.21 10.10
CA LEU A 70 -34.96 25.97 9.34
C LEU A 70 -34.57 26.12 7.85
N ILE A 71 -34.91 27.25 7.22
CA ILE A 71 -34.57 27.54 5.82
C ILE A 71 -33.07 27.78 5.67
N ALA A 72 -32.44 28.51 6.60
CA ALA A 72 -31.00 28.71 6.61
C ALA A 72 -30.22 27.40 6.89
N GLY A 73 -30.80 26.48 7.63
CA GLY A 73 -30.24 25.15 7.92
C GLY A 73 -30.40 24.13 6.78
N ALA A 74 -31.44 24.24 5.95
CA ALA A 74 -31.71 23.31 4.84
C ALA A 74 -30.53 23.10 3.85
N PRO A 75 -29.75 24.12 3.43
CA PRO A 75 -28.59 23.91 2.57
C PRO A 75 -27.38 23.23 3.26
N SER A 76 -27.36 23.15 4.60
CA SER A 76 -26.24 22.51 5.32
C SER A 76 -26.21 20.98 5.17
N ILE A 77 -27.36 20.35 4.94
CA ILE A 77 -27.48 18.89 4.78
C ILE A 77 -26.73 18.39 3.53
N PRO A 78 -26.99 18.90 2.31
CA PRO A 78 -26.25 18.45 1.12
C PRO A 78 -24.76 18.79 1.20
N ALA A 79 -24.38 19.92 1.81
CA ALA A 79 -22.97 20.25 2.05
C ALA A 79 -22.29 19.21 2.95
N THR A 80 -22.94 18.83 4.06
CA THR A 80 -22.45 17.79 4.97
C THR A 80 -22.28 16.44 4.26
N ILE A 81 -23.23 16.06 3.40
CA ILE A 81 -23.13 14.81 2.62
C ILE A 81 -21.94 14.84 1.64
N ILE A 82 -21.69 15.97 0.97
CA ILE A 82 -20.52 16.12 0.08
C ILE A 82 -19.23 15.97 0.87
N ILE A 83 -19.12 16.69 1.99
CA ILE A 83 -17.93 16.69 2.84
C ILE A 83 -17.68 15.28 3.35
N LEU A 84 -18.70 14.61 3.88
CA LEU A 84 -18.59 13.25 4.39
C LEU A 84 -18.18 12.25 3.29
N ARG A 85 -18.78 12.35 2.10
CA ARG A 85 -18.42 11.50 0.97
C ARG A 85 -16.99 11.76 0.47
N HIS A 86 -16.55 13.02 0.51
CA HIS A 86 -15.19 13.37 0.11
C HIS A 86 -14.18 12.87 1.17
N ALA A 87 -14.47 13.07 2.46
CA ALA A 87 -13.68 12.54 3.56
C ALA A 87 -13.59 11.01 3.52
N PHE A 88 -14.69 10.32 3.23
CA PHE A 88 -14.69 8.86 3.10
C PHE A 88 -13.85 8.38 1.91
N ARG A 89 -13.92 9.07 0.76
CA ARG A 89 -13.06 8.77 -0.41
C ARG A 89 -11.58 8.99 -0.10
N LEU A 90 -11.27 10.11 0.54
CA LEU A 90 -9.90 10.46 0.92
C LEU A 90 -9.34 9.42 1.90
N SER A 91 -10.13 9.04 2.91
CA SER A 91 -9.79 7.99 3.88
C SER A 91 -9.54 6.64 3.19
N ALA A 92 -10.39 6.23 2.24
CA ALA A 92 -10.20 5.00 1.49
C ALA A 92 -8.94 5.02 0.61
N GLN A 93 -8.61 6.17 0.01
CA GLN A 93 -7.36 6.34 -0.76
C GLN A 93 -6.14 6.24 0.15
N PHE A 94 -6.15 6.93 1.29
CA PHE A 94 -5.09 6.84 2.29
C PHE A 94 -4.91 5.42 2.82
N GLY A 95 -6.02 4.71 3.08
CA GLY A 95 -5.97 3.31 3.49
C GLY A 95 -5.26 2.41 2.48
N ARG A 96 -5.55 2.57 1.19
CA ARG A 96 -4.87 1.81 0.12
C ARG A 96 -3.39 2.13 0.02
N GLN A 97 -3.03 3.41 0.07
CA GLN A 97 -1.62 3.83 0.05
C GLN A 97 -0.84 3.29 1.25
N GLN A 98 -1.45 3.28 2.44
CA GLN A 98 -0.82 2.72 3.63
C GLN A 98 -0.58 1.22 3.48
N VAL A 99 -1.55 0.46 2.94
CA VAL A 99 -1.37 -0.98 2.69
C VAL A 99 -0.24 -1.22 1.69
N GLU A 100 -0.20 -0.47 0.59
CA GLU A 100 0.86 -0.59 -0.42
C GLU A 100 2.25 -0.28 0.16
N LEU A 101 2.39 0.81 0.92
CA LEU A 101 3.64 1.16 1.58
C LEU A 101 4.08 0.11 2.60
N LEU A 102 3.15 -0.43 3.38
CA LEU A 102 3.43 -1.50 4.35
C LEU A 102 3.87 -2.78 3.64
N GLU A 103 3.29 -3.12 2.49
CA GLU A 103 3.72 -4.26 1.70
C GLU A 103 5.14 -4.07 1.14
N VAL A 104 5.46 -2.89 0.59
CA VAL A 104 6.80 -2.56 0.11
C VAL A 104 7.82 -2.64 1.25
N GLN A 105 7.51 -2.03 2.41
CA GLN A 105 8.36 -2.10 3.59
C GLN A 105 8.56 -3.53 4.09
N ARG A 106 7.50 -4.35 4.10
CA ARG A 106 7.58 -5.75 4.53
C ARG A 106 8.47 -6.57 3.60
N ARG A 107 8.42 -6.32 2.28
CA ARG A 107 9.31 -6.96 1.31
C ARG A 107 10.76 -6.54 1.54
N ALA A 108 11.01 -5.24 1.73
CA ALA A 108 12.35 -4.72 2.02
C ALA A 108 12.92 -5.31 3.33
N MET A 109 12.16 -5.30 4.43
CA MET A 109 12.59 -5.87 5.71
C MET A 109 12.90 -7.37 5.62
N ARG A 110 12.15 -8.13 4.81
CA ARG A 110 12.43 -9.56 4.58
C ARG A 110 13.74 -9.75 3.82
N LEU A 111 13.99 -8.94 2.79
CA LEU A 111 15.24 -8.97 2.05
C LEU A 111 16.43 -8.58 2.94
N ASP A 112 16.32 -7.49 3.70
CA ASP A 112 17.35 -7.05 4.65
C ASP A 112 17.67 -8.13 5.69
N GLY A 113 16.62 -8.79 6.23
CA GLY A 113 16.76 -9.92 7.13
C GLY A 113 17.51 -11.09 6.49
N ALA A 114 17.11 -11.49 5.28
CA ALA A 114 17.77 -12.57 4.54
C ALA A 114 19.24 -12.24 4.22
N MET A 115 19.53 -11.01 3.77
CA MET A 115 20.89 -10.56 3.49
C MET A 115 21.76 -10.51 4.75
N SER A 116 21.20 -10.10 5.90
CA SER A 116 21.90 -10.10 7.19
C SER A 116 22.30 -11.51 7.63
N VAL A 117 21.37 -12.48 7.49
CA VAL A 117 21.64 -13.90 7.76
C VAL A 117 22.69 -14.45 6.79
N ALA A 118 22.56 -14.17 5.49
CA ALA A 118 23.52 -14.61 4.47
C ALA A 118 24.92 -14.07 4.73
N ARG A 119 25.06 -12.78 5.07
CA ARG A 119 26.34 -12.16 5.43
C ARG A 119 26.97 -12.81 6.66
N THR A 120 26.16 -13.10 7.67
CA THR A 120 26.62 -13.77 8.91
C THR A 120 27.06 -15.20 8.62
N ALA A 121 26.29 -15.95 7.85
CA ALA A 121 26.65 -17.31 7.43
C ALA A 121 27.95 -17.30 6.62
N ALA A 122 28.07 -16.40 5.66
CA ALA A 122 29.26 -16.24 4.83
C ALA A 122 30.50 -15.95 5.67
N HIS A 123 30.40 -15.03 6.63
CA HIS A 123 31.51 -14.74 7.53
C HIS A 123 31.94 -15.98 8.33
N ARG A 124 30.98 -16.73 8.88
CA ARG A 124 31.28 -17.96 9.64
C ARG A 124 31.91 -19.05 8.77
N VAL A 125 31.41 -19.25 7.55
CA VAL A 125 31.96 -20.24 6.61
C VAL A 125 33.38 -19.85 6.20
N ASN A 126 33.61 -18.59 5.82
CA ASN A 126 34.96 -18.13 5.45
C ASN A 126 35.94 -18.27 6.62
N ASN A 127 35.51 -17.94 7.85
CA ASN A 127 36.34 -18.11 9.04
C ASN A 127 36.68 -19.59 9.29
N ALA A 128 35.75 -20.51 9.02
CA ALA A 128 35.97 -21.95 9.16
C ALA A 128 36.85 -22.55 8.05
N LEU A 129 36.78 -22.00 6.83
CA LEU A 129 37.61 -22.42 5.69
C LEU A 129 39.04 -21.91 5.79
N ALA A 130 39.27 -20.74 6.41
CA ALA A 130 40.59 -20.15 6.56
C ALA A 130 41.66 -21.14 7.11
N PRO A 131 41.45 -21.86 8.23
CA PRO A 131 42.43 -22.85 8.70
C PRO A 131 42.55 -24.07 7.76
N VAL A 132 41.49 -24.48 7.07
CA VAL A 132 41.55 -25.60 6.11
C VAL A 132 42.48 -25.27 4.95
N VAL A 133 42.31 -24.07 4.37
CA VAL A 133 43.19 -23.56 3.32
C VAL A 133 44.61 -23.42 3.84
N GLY A 134 44.79 -22.79 5.01
CA GLY A 134 46.12 -22.60 5.60
C GLY A 134 46.85 -23.93 5.85
N TYR A 135 46.18 -24.97 6.34
CA TYR A 135 46.79 -26.29 6.50
C TYR A 135 47.09 -26.98 5.17
N ALA A 136 46.22 -26.83 4.16
CA ALA A 136 46.48 -27.38 2.83
C ALA A 136 47.66 -26.69 2.14
N GLU A 137 47.80 -25.37 2.31
CA GLU A 137 48.96 -24.60 1.87
C GLU A 137 50.23 -25.08 2.57
N LEU A 138 50.21 -25.21 3.90
CA LEU A 138 51.35 -25.74 4.67
C LEU A 138 51.71 -27.18 4.27
N LEU A 139 50.71 -28.01 3.95
CA LEU A 139 50.92 -29.36 3.44
C LEU A 139 51.59 -29.31 2.06
N SER A 140 51.14 -28.44 1.17
CA SER A 140 51.68 -28.32 -0.20
C SER A 140 53.17 -27.91 -0.24
N ILE A 141 53.64 -27.16 0.75
CA ILE A 141 55.04 -26.72 0.84
C ILE A 141 55.93 -27.69 1.64
N SER A 142 55.34 -28.66 2.34
CA SER A 142 56.08 -29.64 3.14
C SER A 142 56.84 -30.61 2.22
N PRO A 143 58.15 -30.86 2.42
CA PRO A 143 58.92 -31.79 1.60
C PRO A 143 58.29 -33.18 1.52
N THR A 144 57.83 -33.71 2.65
CA THR A 144 57.21 -35.04 2.73
C THR A 144 55.96 -35.17 1.87
N ALA A 145 55.15 -34.12 1.79
CA ALA A 145 53.92 -34.12 0.99
C ALA A 145 54.19 -33.76 -0.47
N ARG A 146 55.24 -33.00 -0.75
CA ARG A 146 55.68 -32.67 -2.11
C ARG A 146 56.28 -33.89 -2.82
N ASP A 147 56.99 -34.74 -2.08
CA ASP A 147 57.62 -35.95 -2.61
C ASP A 147 56.64 -37.13 -2.75
N ASP A 148 55.45 -37.05 -2.13
CA ASP A 148 54.35 -38.00 -2.31
C ASP A 148 53.27 -37.41 -3.25
N PRO A 149 53.15 -37.90 -4.49
CA PRO A 149 52.17 -37.39 -5.46
C PRO A 149 50.72 -37.41 -4.97
N ARG A 150 50.36 -38.33 -4.07
CA ARG A 150 48.99 -38.42 -3.52
C ARG A 150 48.71 -37.30 -2.54
N LEU A 151 49.68 -36.99 -1.68
CA LEU A 151 49.54 -35.89 -0.71
C LEU A 151 49.51 -34.53 -1.42
N ALA A 152 50.31 -34.36 -2.47
CA ALA A 152 50.26 -33.19 -3.33
C ALA A 152 48.89 -33.02 -4.02
N ASP A 153 48.31 -34.09 -4.59
CA ASP A 153 46.96 -34.06 -5.20
C ASP A 153 45.87 -33.73 -4.17
N PHE A 154 45.95 -34.31 -2.95
CA PHE A 154 44.99 -33.99 -1.89
C PHE A 154 45.08 -32.53 -1.46
N ALA A 155 46.28 -31.98 -1.26
CA ALA A 155 46.44 -30.56 -0.91
C ALA A 155 45.83 -29.65 -1.99
N ALA A 156 46.08 -29.94 -3.27
CA ALA A 156 45.53 -29.18 -4.38
C ALA A 156 43.99 -29.22 -4.42
N ARG A 157 43.39 -30.40 -4.25
CA ARG A 157 41.92 -30.56 -4.24
C ARG A 157 41.26 -29.88 -3.04
N ILE A 158 41.92 -29.86 -1.88
CA ILE A 158 41.40 -29.16 -0.69
C ILE A 158 41.37 -27.66 -0.96
N ILE A 159 42.44 -27.09 -1.52
CA ILE A 159 42.52 -25.68 -1.88
C ILE A 159 41.42 -25.35 -2.91
N GLU A 160 41.34 -26.10 -4.01
CA GLU A 160 40.34 -25.90 -5.05
C GLU A 160 38.90 -25.96 -4.49
N GLY A 161 38.59 -26.98 -3.68
CA GLY A 161 37.27 -27.11 -3.07
C GLY A 161 36.93 -25.97 -2.11
N ALA A 162 37.90 -25.47 -1.35
CA ALA A 162 37.71 -24.33 -0.46
C ALA A 162 37.51 -23.01 -1.24
N GLU A 163 38.21 -22.82 -2.36
CA GLU A 163 38.02 -21.69 -3.27
C GLU A 163 36.62 -21.71 -3.91
N GLN A 164 36.19 -22.89 -4.40
CA GLN A 164 34.84 -23.08 -4.94
C GLN A 164 33.77 -22.76 -3.89
N ALA A 165 33.91 -23.28 -2.67
CA ALA A 165 32.99 -22.97 -1.57
C ALA A 165 32.96 -21.46 -1.24
N THR A 166 34.11 -20.80 -1.23
CA THR A 166 34.21 -19.35 -1.02
C THR A 166 33.51 -18.57 -2.14
N ALA A 167 33.63 -19.03 -3.39
CA ALA A 167 32.97 -18.42 -4.55
C ALA A 167 31.44 -18.52 -4.44
N GLU A 168 30.90 -19.68 -4.07
CA GLU A 168 29.46 -19.86 -3.84
C GLU A 168 28.94 -18.99 -2.68
N VAL A 169 29.72 -18.89 -1.61
CA VAL A 169 29.40 -18.00 -0.48
C VAL A 169 29.40 -16.52 -0.89
N ARG A 170 30.30 -16.11 -1.78
CA ARG A 170 30.29 -14.74 -2.34
C ARG A 170 29.05 -14.48 -3.19
N ARG A 171 28.59 -15.46 -3.97
CA ARG A 171 27.33 -15.35 -4.73
C ARG A 171 26.14 -15.12 -3.80
N LEU A 172 26.10 -15.77 -2.62
CA LEU A 172 25.05 -15.53 -1.61
C LEU A 172 25.05 -14.09 -1.09
N GLN A 173 26.20 -13.40 -1.08
CA GLN A 173 26.26 -12.00 -0.64
C GLN A 173 25.79 -11.00 -1.71
N GLN A 174 25.66 -11.44 -2.97
CA GLN A 174 25.28 -10.61 -4.11
C GLN A 174 23.78 -10.67 -4.43
N ILE A 175 23.00 -11.35 -3.59
CA ILE A 175 21.54 -11.43 -3.72
C ILE A 175 20.94 -10.02 -3.62
N VAL A 176 20.25 -9.59 -4.68
CA VAL A 176 19.52 -8.30 -4.75
C VAL A 176 18.01 -8.48 -4.62
N ARG A 177 17.50 -9.71 -4.83
CA ARG A 177 16.09 -10.06 -4.71
C ARG A 177 15.94 -11.51 -4.28
N LEU A 178 14.82 -11.84 -3.64
CA LEU A 178 14.49 -13.21 -3.25
C LEU A 178 13.60 -13.82 -4.32
N GLU A 179 14.16 -14.63 -5.21
CA GLU A 179 13.39 -15.45 -6.14
C GLU A 179 13.47 -16.92 -5.74
N GLU A 180 12.31 -17.56 -5.65
CA GLU A 180 12.21 -18.97 -5.30
C GLU A 180 12.25 -19.83 -6.58
N GLU A 181 12.86 -21.01 -6.48
CA GLU A 181 12.91 -21.99 -7.56
C GLU A 181 11.50 -22.52 -7.85
N PRO A 182 10.91 -22.27 -9.05
CA PRO A 182 9.50 -22.51 -9.31
C PRO A 182 9.10 -23.99 -9.28
N ASN A 183 10.06 -24.90 -9.47
CA ASN A 183 9.82 -26.35 -9.54
C ASN A 183 10.29 -27.11 -8.29
N SER A 184 10.69 -26.41 -7.23
CA SER A 184 11.19 -27.06 -6.02
C SER A 184 10.05 -27.42 -5.05
N PRO A 185 10.02 -28.65 -4.50
CA PRO A 185 9.01 -29.05 -3.50
C PRO A 185 9.20 -28.34 -2.15
N VAL A 186 10.32 -27.65 -1.95
CA VAL A 186 10.61 -26.81 -0.79
C VAL A 186 11.05 -25.42 -1.26
N PRO A 187 10.85 -24.34 -0.48
CA PRO A 187 11.28 -23.00 -0.88
C PRO A 187 12.82 -22.97 -0.94
N VAL A 188 13.35 -23.05 -2.15
CA VAL A 188 14.79 -22.96 -2.42
C VAL A 188 15.01 -21.65 -3.15
N LEU A 189 16.02 -20.91 -2.71
CA LEU A 189 16.43 -19.67 -3.38
C LEU A 189 17.04 -20.02 -4.74
N ASN A 190 16.49 -19.43 -5.80
CA ASN A 190 17.11 -19.44 -7.12
C ASN A 190 18.23 -18.40 -7.15
N MET A 191 19.47 -18.87 -7.01
CA MET A 191 20.67 -18.03 -6.91
C MET A 191 20.94 -17.20 -8.17
N ASP A 192 20.75 -17.78 -9.35
CA ASP A 192 21.03 -17.12 -10.62
C ASP A 192 20.05 -15.97 -10.86
N ALA A 193 18.76 -16.25 -10.65
CA ALA A 193 17.73 -15.24 -10.81
C ALA A 193 17.80 -14.17 -9.71
N SER A 194 18.31 -14.51 -8.51
CA SER A 194 18.44 -13.59 -7.38
C SER A 194 19.64 -12.63 -7.46
N THR A 195 20.59 -12.88 -8.36
CA THR A 195 21.82 -12.08 -8.53
C THR A 195 21.86 -11.27 -9.85
N ALA A 196 20.93 -11.51 -10.77
CA ALA A 196 20.83 -10.77 -12.02
C ALA A 196 20.36 -9.29 -11.79
N PRO A 197 21.01 -8.29 -12.41
CA PRO A 197 20.51 -6.91 -12.42
C PRO A 197 19.25 -6.79 -13.30
N GLU A 198 18.32 -5.90 -12.92
CA GLU A 198 17.12 -5.54 -13.72
C GLU A 198 17.46 -4.85 -15.05
#